data_AF-A0A4R4ZSB4-F1
#
_entry.id   AF-A0A4R4ZSB4-F1
#
_cell.length_a   1.000
_cell.length_b   1.000
_cell.length_c   1.000
_cell.angle_alpha   90.00
_cell.angle_beta   90.00
_cell.angle_gamma   90.00
#
_symmetry.space_group_name_H-M   'P 1'
#
loop_
_entity.id
_entity.type
_entity.pdbx_description
1 polymer ?
#
loop_
_entity_poly.entity_id
_entity_poly.type
_entity_poly.pdbx_seq_one_letter_code
_entity_poly.pdbx_strand_id
1 'polypeptide(L)'
;MPRLSLPARFAASLLMLAGFLVAVTPADAAVPDRKGWALWNDPAAAVIPTGTWPAGSSVVPTSFGRYQVKLVGQGAPQGVVHVTAINNAPHWCQAENWGQSGPDEIINVACYRAGGSLDVSSFSVFFVRASGGPAPGPYGYVDSPAGGGIISQYNSAGAPNTSTNLGVGQYQVKFPGLVAGGTLDGSLQVTAVNPQQGARCKIRNWVSSGGGQDVNVLCFNGAGALLNTRFTVTYQYKVSLYGAAIPPKYYGYFLNQPPAGPPSTNLNSVMGLGANTILAAGTGLSLVTFPRIAYTQNTVQVTAYGSNSNFCGMNTFWFNMSSGPDLVVRDVNCFTNAGAPVNTGFTISANSIL
;
A
#
# COMPACT_ATOMS: atom_id res chain seq x y z
N MET A 1 16.60 -66.53 65.09
CA MET A 1 17.33 -65.31 65.50
C MET A 1 16.80 -64.13 64.68
N PRO A 2 16.84 -62.91 65.23
CA PRO A 2 15.65 -62.08 65.44
C PRO A 2 15.40 -61.01 64.35
N ARG A 3 14.16 -60.45 64.36
CA ARG A 3 13.79 -59.01 64.29
C ARG A 3 14.32 -58.17 63.10
N LEU A 4 13.59 -57.27 62.43
CA LEU A 4 12.61 -56.31 62.94
C LEU A 4 11.96 -55.56 61.74
N SER A 5 10.68 -55.19 61.92
CA SER A 5 9.99 -53.95 61.47
C SER A 5 9.80 -53.58 59.98
N LEU A 6 8.53 -53.76 59.54
CA LEU A 6 7.62 -52.85 58.79
C LEU A 6 7.90 -51.32 58.95
N PRO A 7 7.28 -50.36 58.18
CA PRO A 7 6.20 -50.49 57.17
C PRO A 7 6.22 -49.51 55.96
N ALA A 8 5.15 -49.59 55.15
CA ALA A 8 4.34 -48.47 54.65
C ALA A 8 4.72 -47.70 53.35
N ARG A 9 3.81 -47.88 52.37
CA ARG A 9 3.02 -46.86 51.61
C ARG A 9 3.23 -46.78 50.09
N PHE A 10 2.08 -46.93 49.43
CA PHE A 10 1.70 -46.54 48.08
C PHE A 10 2.31 -45.22 47.59
N ALA A 11 2.74 -45.18 46.33
CA ALA A 11 2.56 -44.02 45.45
C ALA A 11 2.69 -44.44 43.98
N ALA A 12 1.59 -44.35 43.23
CA ALA A 12 1.55 -44.40 41.78
C ALA A 12 2.24 -43.16 41.21
N SER A 13 3.12 -43.35 40.21
CA SER A 13 3.77 -42.24 39.50
C SER A 13 3.09 -42.04 38.16
N LEU A 14 2.11 -41.12 38.12
CA LEU A 14 1.69 -40.41 36.92
C LEU A 14 2.81 -39.42 36.55
N LEU A 15 3.44 -39.59 35.39
CA LEU A 15 4.25 -38.52 34.78
C LEU A 15 3.32 -37.65 33.95
N MET A 16 3.09 -36.43 34.44
CA MET A 16 2.35 -35.37 33.74
C MET A 16 3.06 -34.97 32.45
N LEU A 17 2.40 -35.14 31.31
CA LEU A 17 2.65 -34.29 30.15
C LEU A 17 2.05 -32.92 30.45
N ALA A 18 2.88 -31.95 30.88
CA ALA A 18 2.50 -30.56 30.89
C ALA A 18 2.44 -30.08 29.42
N GLY A 19 1.22 -29.99 28.88
CA GLY A 19 0.97 -29.41 27.57
C GLY A 19 1.41 -27.95 27.53
N PHE A 20 2.32 -27.62 26.62
CA PHE A 20 2.47 -26.26 26.16
C PHE A 20 1.22 -25.90 25.37
N LEU A 21 0.22 -25.34 26.05
CA LEU A 21 -0.79 -24.52 25.39
C LEU A 21 -0.08 -23.26 24.89
N VAL A 22 0.43 -23.34 23.66
CA VAL A 22 0.62 -22.13 22.87
C VAL A 22 -0.78 -21.51 22.77
N ALA A 23 -0.96 -20.37 23.42
CA ALA A 23 -2.11 -19.52 23.15
C ALA A 23 -1.99 -19.04 21.70
N VAL A 24 -2.40 -19.87 20.76
CA VAL A 24 -2.76 -19.43 19.42
C VAL A 24 -3.95 -18.52 19.65
N THR A 25 -3.73 -17.21 19.59
CA THR A 25 -4.83 -16.25 19.61
C THR A 25 -5.80 -16.64 18.50
N PRO A 26 -7.05 -17.01 18.81
CA PRO A 26 -7.99 -17.38 17.77
C PRO A 26 -8.38 -16.11 17.00
N ALA A 27 -8.35 -16.25 15.68
CA ALA A 27 -9.22 -15.57 14.72
C ALA A 27 -8.91 -14.11 14.29
N ASP A 28 -7.82 -13.92 13.52
CA ASP A 28 -7.87 -12.97 12.38
C ASP A 28 -8.60 -13.59 11.16
N ALA A 29 -8.85 -14.90 11.22
CA ALA A 29 -9.60 -15.66 10.22
C ALA A 29 -11.11 -15.33 10.17
N ALA A 30 -11.64 -14.55 11.13
CA ALA A 30 -13.08 -14.26 11.23
C ALA A 30 -13.48 -12.85 10.72
N VAL A 31 -12.53 -11.94 10.53
CA VAL A 31 -12.83 -10.64 9.90
C VAL A 31 -12.74 -10.85 8.39
N PRO A 32 -13.77 -10.51 7.60
CA PRO A 32 -13.72 -10.68 6.15
C PRO A 32 -12.74 -9.73 5.46
N ASP A 33 -12.21 -10.13 4.30
CA ASP A 33 -11.50 -9.22 3.41
C ASP A 33 -12.41 -8.03 3.04
N ARG A 34 -11.83 -6.83 3.07
CA ARG A 34 -12.46 -5.59 2.62
C ARG A 34 -11.53 -4.87 1.68
N LYS A 35 -12.10 -4.21 0.69
CA LYS A 35 -11.34 -3.40 -0.25
C LYS A 35 -12.22 -2.27 -0.74
N GLY A 36 -11.65 -1.18 -1.20
CA GLY A 36 -12.43 -0.14 -1.83
C GLY A 36 -11.54 0.98 -2.31
N TRP A 37 -12.06 1.78 -3.21
CA TRP A 37 -11.34 2.93 -3.72
C TRP A 37 -12.31 3.98 -4.22
N ALA A 38 -11.84 5.22 -4.22
CA ALA A 38 -12.56 6.33 -4.80
C ALA A 38 -11.60 7.17 -5.66
N LEU A 39 -12.15 7.72 -6.74
CA LEU A 39 -11.47 8.66 -7.60
C LEU A 39 -12.19 9.99 -7.50
N TRP A 40 -11.59 10.94 -6.79
CA TRP A 40 -12.15 12.28 -6.58
C TRP A 40 -11.70 13.23 -7.69
N ASN A 41 -12.66 13.94 -8.28
CA ASN A 41 -12.43 15.05 -9.19
C ASN A 41 -12.83 16.35 -8.48
N ASP A 42 -11.82 17.09 -8.06
CA ASP A 42 -11.98 18.33 -7.30
C ASP A 42 -12.63 19.46 -8.11
N PRO A 43 -12.19 19.77 -9.34
CA PRO A 43 -12.89 20.74 -10.20
C PRO A 43 -14.37 20.45 -10.43
N ALA A 44 -14.74 19.17 -10.53
CA ALA A 44 -16.14 18.75 -10.70
C ALA A 44 -16.89 18.56 -9.38
N ALA A 45 -16.20 18.68 -8.24
CA ALA A 45 -16.72 18.36 -6.90
C ALA A 45 -17.47 17.01 -6.84
N ALA A 46 -16.95 15.99 -7.53
CA ALA A 46 -17.63 14.70 -7.67
C ALA A 46 -16.66 13.52 -7.73
N VAL A 47 -17.15 12.33 -7.34
CA VAL A 47 -16.46 11.07 -7.60
C VAL A 47 -16.62 10.66 -9.06
N ILE A 48 -15.59 10.06 -9.64
CA ILE A 48 -15.63 9.46 -10.98
C ILE A 48 -16.10 8.00 -10.84
N PRO A 49 -17.26 7.61 -11.40
CA PRO A 49 -17.81 6.26 -11.20
C PRO A 49 -16.93 5.13 -11.72
N THR A 50 -16.22 5.33 -12.83
CA THR A 50 -15.29 4.34 -13.40
C THR A 50 -14.05 4.11 -12.53
N GLY A 51 -13.75 5.05 -11.63
CA GLY A 51 -12.65 4.99 -10.68
C GLY A 51 -13.10 4.84 -9.23
N THR A 52 -14.35 4.41 -8.97
CA THR A 52 -14.91 4.38 -7.61
C THR A 52 -15.66 3.09 -7.35
N TRP A 53 -15.28 2.36 -6.30
CA TRP A 53 -15.91 1.11 -5.89
C TRP A 53 -15.88 0.95 -4.36
N PRO A 54 -16.97 0.48 -3.72
CA PRO A 54 -18.25 0.07 -4.33
C PRO A 54 -19.11 1.22 -4.83
N ALA A 55 -20.10 0.92 -5.68
CA ALA A 55 -21.10 1.89 -6.11
C ALA A 55 -21.84 2.47 -4.88
N GLY A 56 -22.04 3.79 -4.86
CA GLY A 56 -22.59 4.52 -3.72
C GLY A 56 -21.54 5.07 -2.74
N SER A 57 -20.27 4.72 -2.92
CA SER A 57 -19.16 5.38 -2.22
C SER A 57 -19.08 6.87 -2.61
N SER A 58 -18.69 7.71 -1.66
CA SER A 58 -18.70 9.16 -1.83
C SER A 58 -17.43 9.80 -1.27
N VAL A 59 -17.18 11.03 -1.71
CA VAL A 59 -16.15 11.91 -1.15
C VAL A 59 -16.80 13.26 -0.92
N VAL A 60 -16.60 13.82 0.26
CA VAL A 60 -17.08 15.16 0.62
C VAL A 60 -15.92 16.02 1.09
N PRO A 61 -15.71 17.22 0.52
CA PRO A 61 -14.78 18.18 1.09
C PRO A 61 -15.26 18.59 2.50
N THR A 62 -14.35 18.60 3.47
CA THR A 62 -14.67 18.97 4.87
C THR A 62 -14.09 20.33 5.24
N SER A 63 -12.95 20.69 4.66
CA SER A 63 -12.33 22.01 4.74
C SER A 63 -11.32 22.15 3.59
N PHE A 64 -10.66 23.30 3.48
CA PHE A 64 -9.71 23.56 2.39
C PHE A 64 -8.60 22.49 2.33
N GLY A 65 -8.51 21.79 1.19
CA GLY A 65 -7.56 20.69 0.99
C GLY A 65 -7.84 19.43 1.82
N ARG A 66 -9.01 19.29 2.45
CA ARG A 66 -9.37 18.11 3.26
C ARG A 66 -10.68 17.49 2.82
N TYR A 67 -10.71 16.17 2.83
CA TYR A 67 -11.80 15.37 2.29
C TYR A 67 -12.11 14.20 3.21
N GLN A 68 -13.39 13.88 3.35
CA GLN A 68 -13.84 12.63 3.94
C GLN A 68 -14.36 11.71 2.83
N VAL A 69 -13.74 10.55 2.72
CA VAL A 69 -14.13 9.48 1.81
C VAL A 69 -14.96 8.48 2.60
N LYS A 70 -16.08 8.07 2.02
CA LYS A 70 -16.93 7.00 2.54
C LYS A 70 -16.95 5.86 1.52
N LEU A 71 -16.38 4.72 1.87
CA LEU A 71 -16.46 3.48 1.09
C LEU A 71 -17.59 2.62 1.63
N VAL A 72 -18.71 2.57 0.91
CA VAL A 72 -19.93 1.94 1.41
C VAL A 72 -19.79 0.43 1.57
N GLY A 73 -20.22 -0.10 2.72
CA GLY A 73 -20.15 -1.55 3.00
C GLY A 73 -18.74 -2.11 3.15
N GLN A 74 -17.70 -1.27 3.18
CA GLN A 74 -16.30 -1.69 3.29
C GLN A 74 -15.70 -1.56 4.68
N GLY A 75 -16.52 -1.27 5.68
CA GLY A 75 -16.07 -1.10 7.06
C GLY A 75 -15.32 -2.33 7.56
N ALA A 76 -14.10 -2.11 8.05
CA ALA A 76 -13.30 -3.12 8.72
C ALA A 76 -12.42 -2.51 9.82
N PRO A 77 -12.17 -3.25 10.91
CA PRO A 77 -11.05 -2.90 11.77
C PRO A 77 -9.74 -3.08 10.99
N GLN A 78 -8.78 -2.20 11.25
CA GLN A 78 -7.43 -2.27 10.69
C GLN A 78 -7.39 -2.12 9.15
N GLY A 79 -6.33 -2.62 8.51
CA GLY A 79 -6.08 -2.45 7.08
C GLY A 79 -5.16 -1.27 6.80
N VAL A 80 -4.98 -0.97 5.52
CA VAL A 80 -4.10 0.10 5.04
C VAL A 80 -4.80 0.94 3.98
N VAL A 81 -4.42 2.22 3.93
CA VAL A 81 -4.85 3.19 2.93
C VAL A 81 -3.67 3.62 2.08
N HIS A 82 -3.87 3.73 0.77
CA HIS A 82 -2.97 4.42 -0.15
C HIS A 82 -3.68 5.60 -0.82
N VAL A 83 -2.97 6.70 -0.98
CA VAL A 83 -3.49 7.91 -1.63
C VAL A 83 -2.47 8.46 -2.61
N THR A 84 -2.91 8.75 -3.82
CA THR A 84 -2.11 9.41 -4.87
C THR A 84 -2.81 10.69 -5.31
N ALA A 85 -2.09 11.82 -5.28
CA ALA A 85 -2.60 13.09 -5.81
C ALA A 85 -2.69 13.07 -7.33
N ILE A 86 -3.73 13.74 -7.85
CA ILE A 86 -3.95 14.00 -9.27
C ILE A 86 -4.06 15.50 -9.45
N ASN A 87 -3.00 16.12 -9.96
CA ASN A 87 -2.91 17.56 -10.13
C ASN A 87 -1.79 17.89 -11.13
N ASN A 88 -1.96 18.94 -11.94
CA ASN A 88 -0.91 19.41 -12.83
C ASN A 88 0.13 20.32 -12.15
N ALA A 89 -0.13 20.73 -10.92
CA ALA A 89 0.78 21.42 -10.02
C ALA A 89 1.46 20.43 -9.04
N PRO A 90 2.57 20.82 -8.37
CA PRO A 90 3.31 19.95 -7.46
C PRO A 90 2.56 19.72 -6.13
N HIS A 91 1.52 18.88 -6.18
CA HIS A 91 0.68 18.51 -5.04
C HIS A 91 0.93 17.06 -4.61
N TRP A 92 0.68 16.77 -3.34
CA TRP A 92 0.53 15.41 -2.84
C TRP A 92 -0.69 15.33 -1.94
N CYS A 93 -1.18 14.11 -1.75
CA CYS A 93 -2.25 13.81 -0.80
C CYS A 93 -1.79 12.68 0.11
N GLN A 94 -2.27 12.69 1.34
CA GLN A 94 -1.94 11.70 2.37
C GLN A 94 -3.20 11.31 3.13
N ALA A 95 -3.16 10.19 3.85
CA ALA A 95 -4.19 9.87 4.81
C ALA A 95 -3.95 10.64 6.12
N GLU A 96 -5.02 11.07 6.78
CA GLU A 96 -4.96 11.61 8.14
C GLU A 96 -5.24 10.51 9.15
N ASN A 97 -6.28 9.72 8.86
CA ASN A 97 -6.70 8.53 9.58
C ASN A 97 -7.76 7.81 8.72
N TRP A 98 -8.10 6.59 9.13
CA TRP A 98 -9.25 5.85 8.64
C TRP A 98 -9.84 4.99 9.74
N GLY A 99 -11.05 4.52 9.54
CA GLY A 99 -11.66 3.50 10.36
C GLY A 99 -13.10 3.19 9.98
N GLN A 100 -13.57 2.07 10.49
CA GLN A 100 -14.94 1.62 10.34
C GLN A 100 -15.94 2.54 11.06
N SER A 101 -17.01 2.91 10.36
CA SER A 101 -18.21 3.56 10.90
C SER A 101 -19.44 2.74 10.50
N GLY A 102 -19.89 1.85 11.39
CA GLY A 102 -20.95 0.91 11.08
C GLY A 102 -20.55 -0.03 9.93
N PRO A 103 -21.32 -0.11 8.83
CA PRO A 103 -20.95 -0.94 7.68
C PRO A 103 -19.90 -0.30 6.78
N ASP A 104 -19.59 0.99 6.96
CA ASP A 104 -18.82 1.77 6.00
C ASP A 104 -17.39 2.01 6.49
N GLU A 105 -16.45 2.18 5.57
CA GLU A 105 -15.10 2.62 5.88
C GLU A 105 -14.97 4.12 5.62
N ILE A 106 -14.49 4.86 6.62
CA ILE A 106 -14.30 6.30 6.53
C ILE A 106 -12.80 6.60 6.48
N ILE A 107 -12.37 7.34 5.45
CA ILE A 107 -10.97 7.73 5.26
C ILE A 107 -10.92 9.24 5.19
N ASN A 108 -10.14 9.86 6.07
CA ASN A 108 -9.87 11.29 6.00
C ASN A 108 -8.57 11.52 5.21
N VAL A 109 -8.65 12.34 4.18
CA VAL A 109 -7.56 12.66 3.26
C VAL A 109 -7.25 14.14 3.34
N ALA A 110 -5.97 14.48 3.37
CA ALA A 110 -5.50 15.85 3.25
C ALA A 110 -4.54 15.98 2.07
N CYS A 111 -4.73 17.02 1.27
CA CYS A 111 -3.90 17.37 0.13
C CYS A 111 -3.14 18.66 0.39
N TYR A 112 -1.92 18.71 -0.11
CA TYR A 112 -0.95 19.77 0.14
C TYR A 112 -0.23 20.12 -1.15
N ARG A 113 0.16 21.38 -1.29
CA ARG A 113 1.08 21.85 -2.33
C ARG A 113 2.53 21.83 -1.85
N ALA A 114 3.47 21.91 -2.79
CA ALA A 114 4.89 22.14 -2.50
C ALA A 114 5.09 23.21 -1.40
N GLY A 115 5.88 22.89 -0.37
CA GLY A 115 6.06 23.70 0.83
C GLY A 115 5.18 23.30 2.02
N GLY A 116 4.15 22.46 1.84
CA GLY A 116 3.41 21.85 2.96
C GLY A 116 2.18 22.60 3.44
N SER A 117 1.70 23.59 2.70
CA SER A 117 0.38 24.20 2.93
C SER A 117 -0.72 23.30 2.37
N LEU A 118 -1.86 23.23 3.07
CA LEU A 118 -3.06 22.57 2.54
C LEU A 118 -3.46 23.24 1.22
N ASP A 119 -3.90 22.43 0.26
CA ASP A 119 -4.42 22.90 -1.02
C ASP A 119 -5.39 21.86 -1.61
N VAL A 120 -6.27 22.31 -2.50
CA VAL A 120 -7.23 21.43 -3.16
C VAL A 120 -6.55 20.58 -4.24
N SER A 121 -7.01 19.34 -4.38
CA SER A 121 -6.48 18.42 -5.39
C SER A 121 -7.48 17.31 -5.68
N SER A 122 -7.50 16.85 -6.93
CA SER A 122 -8.04 15.54 -7.24
C SER A 122 -7.13 14.46 -6.67
N PHE A 123 -7.65 13.26 -6.44
CA PHE A 123 -6.86 12.14 -5.91
C PHE A 123 -7.51 10.78 -6.19
N SER A 124 -6.69 9.74 -6.17
CA SER A 124 -7.14 8.35 -6.06
C SER A 124 -6.80 7.82 -4.67
N VAL A 125 -7.79 7.29 -3.97
CA VAL A 125 -7.64 6.65 -2.66
C VAL A 125 -8.02 5.18 -2.75
N PHE A 126 -7.30 4.34 -2.03
CA PHE A 126 -7.48 2.91 -1.98
C PHE A 126 -7.40 2.42 -0.53
N PHE A 127 -8.28 1.52 -0.14
CA PHE A 127 -8.29 0.84 1.14
C PHE A 127 -8.31 -0.66 0.93
N VAL A 128 -7.57 -1.37 1.78
CA VAL A 128 -7.65 -2.83 1.87
C VAL A 128 -7.45 -3.31 3.30
N ARG A 129 -8.25 -4.30 3.65
CA ARG A 129 -8.04 -5.23 4.76
C ARG A 129 -7.98 -6.63 4.14
N ALA A 130 -6.90 -7.37 4.38
CA ALA A 130 -6.81 -8.80 4.06
C ALA A 130 -6.79 -9.69 5.34
N SER A 131 -7.40 -10.87 5.24
CA SER A 131 -7.45 -11.99 6.20
C SER A 131 -6.95 -13.27 5.56
N GLY A 132 -6.62 -14.25 6.40
CA GLY A 132 -6.74 -15.65 6.01
C GLY A 132 -5.58 -16.18 5.15
N GLY A 133 -5.84 -17.32 4.52
CA GLY A 133 -4.86 -18.17 3.83
C GLY A 133 -4.21 -17.52 2.59
N PRO A 134 -3.32 -18.26 1.90
CA PRO A 134 -2.36 -17.68 0.97
C PRO A 134 -3.05 -16.95 -0.18
N ALA A 135 -2.70 -15.68 -0.34
CA ALA A 135 -2.99 -14.91 -1.55
C ALA A 135 -2.38 -15.62 -2.78
N PRO A 136 -2.97 -15.47 -3.97
CA PRO A 136 -2.52 -16.13 -5.21
C PRO A 136 -1.12 -15.70 -5.69
N GLY A 137 -0.54 -14.69 -5.05
CA GLY A 137 0.87 -14.34 -5.14
C GLY A 137 1.37 -13.74 -3.82
N PRO A 138 2.69 -13.60 -3.62
CA PRO A 138 3.25 -12.96 -2.44
C PRO A 138 2.70 -11.55 -2.24
N TYR A 139 1.98 -11.37 -1.14
CA TYR A 139 1.29 -10.13 -0.80
C TYR A 139 1.43 -9.85 0.69
N GLY A 140 1.65 -8.59 1.04
CA GLY A 140 1.66 -8.18 2.43
C GLY A 140 1.55 -6.68 2.59
N TYR A 141 1.03 -6.25 3.73
CA TYR A 141 1.04 -4.85 4.10
C TYR A 141 1.41 -4.64 5.56
N VAL A 142 1.81 -3.41 5.87
CA VAL A 142 2.08 -2.92 7.22
C VAL A 142 1.51 -1.52 7.35
N ASP A 143 0.83 -1.27 8.45
CA ASP A 143 0.58 0.04 9.03
C ASP A 143 1.51 0.22 10.23
N SER A 144 2.48 1.15 10.12
CA SER A 144 3.52 1.36 11.11
C SER A 144 3.34 2.71 11.79
N PRO A 145 3.40 2.81 13.13
CA PRO A 145 3.36 4.08 13.83
C PRO A 145 4.69 4.84 13.62
N ALA A 146 4.73 6.11 14.06
CA ALA A 146 5.91 6.96 13.91
C ALA A 146 7.19 6.42 14.59
N GLY A 147 7.05 5.65 15.67
CA GLY A 147 8.17 5.00 16.36
C GLY A 147 8.65 3.69 15.74
N GLY A 148 8.02 3.20 14.67
CA GLY A 148 8.18 1.81 14.22
C GLY A 148 7.31 0.83 15.02
N GLY A 149 7.30 -0.43 14.61
CA GLY A 149 6.35 -1.44 15.10
C GLY A 149 5.13 -1.60 14.18
N ILE A 150 4.15 -2.38 14.64
CA ILE A 150 2.99 -2.76 13.84
C ILE A 150 1.71 -2.28 14.53
N ILE A 151 0.93 -1.45 13.85
CA ILE A 151 -0.47 -1.16 14.21
C ILE A 151 -1.38 -2.23 13.59
N SER A 152 -1.18 -2.50 12.31
CA SER A 152 -1.83 -3.60 11.60
C SER A 152 -0.95 -4.16 10.49
N GLN A 153 -1.22 -5.40 10.10
CA GLN A 153 -0.42 -6.10 9.10
C GLN A 153 -1.22 -7.20 8.42
N TYR A 154 -0.71 -7.62 7.27
CA TYR A 154 -1.06 -8.89 6.64
C TYR A 154 0.17 -9.44 5.93
N ASN A 155 0.30 -10.77 5.91
CA ASN A 155 1.34 -11.47 5.16
C ASN A 155 0.76 -12.78 4.63
N SER A 156 0.75 -12.95 3.30
CA SER A 156 0.20 -14.13 2.65
C SER A 156 0.96 -15.42 2.93
N ALA A 157 2.20 -15.34 3.42
CA ALA A 157 2.97 -16.49 3.89
C ALA A 157 2.70 -16.83 5.38
N GLY A 158 1.85 -16.06 6.06
CA GLY A 158 1.49 -16.26 7.48
C GLY A 158 2.59 -15.87 8.47
N ALA A 159 3.72 -15.32 8.01
CA ALA A 159 4.80 -14.86 8.87
C ALA A 159 4.53 -13.44 9.41
N PRO A 160 4.99 -13.11 10.63
CA PRO A 160 4.85 -11.76 11.16
C PRO A 160 5.75 -10.79 10.40
N ASN A 161 5.19 -9.67 9.95
CA ASN A 161 5.96 -8.55 9.42
C ASN A 161 6.60 -7.77 10.57
N THR A 162 7.66 -7.01 10.25
CA THR A 162 8.29 -6.10 11.20
C THR A 162 8.46 -4.73 10.59
N SER A 163 8.36 -3.68 11.40
CA SER A 163 8.77 -2.32 11.04
C SER A 163 9.70 -1.80 12.12
N THR A 164 10.90 -1.37 11.75
CA THR A 164 11.92 -0.88 12.66
C THR A 164 12.28 0.55 12.28
N ASN A 165 12.18 1.49 13.23
CA ASN A 165 12.69 2.84 13.05
C ASN A 165 14.22 2.80 13.14
N LEU A 166 14.91 3.28 12.10
CA LEU A 166 16.37 3.31 11.99
C LEU A 166 16.96 4.70 12.29
N GLY A 167 16.11 5.70 12.50
CA GLY A 167 16.44 7.11 12.62
C GLY A 167 15.25 7.98 12.20
N VAL A 168 15.39 9.29 12.36
CA VAL A 168 14.32 10.24 12.01
C VAL A 168 13.86 10.04 10.57
N GLY A 169 12.59 9.69 10.39
CA GLY A 169 11.95 9.46 9.10
C GLY A 169 12.52 8.28 8.30
N GLN A 170 13.25 7.36 8.92
CA GLN A 170 13.86 6.21 8.24
C GLN A 170 13.39 4.91 8.88
N TYR A 171 12.86 4.01 8.06
CA TYR A 171 12.29 2.75 8.54
C TYR A 171 12.75 1.58 7.68
N GLN A 172 12.95 0.43 8.30
CA GLN A 172 13.06 -0.86 7.61
C GLN A 172 11.82 -1.69 7.91
N VAL A 173 11.10 -2.06 6.87
CA VAL A 173 9.97 -2.98 6.93
C VAL A 173 10.40 -4.32 6.33
N LYS A 174 10.10 -5.42 7.03
CA LYS A 174 10.36 -6.76 6.55
C LYS A 174 9.06 -7.51 6.33
N PHE A 175 8.99 -8.21 5.20
CA PHE A 175 7.94 -9.15 4.87
C PHE A 175 8.52 -10.56 4.73
N PRO A 176 8.69 -11.30 5.84
CA PRO A 176 9.28 -12.63 5.79
C PRO A 176 8.43 -13.61 4.98
N GLY A 177 9.07 -14.54 4.29
CA GLY A 177 8.39 -15.60 3.52
C GLY A 177 7.72 -15.15 2.22
N LEU A 178 7.65 -13.85 1.92
CA LEU A 178 7.17 -13.33 0.64
C LEU A 178 8.26 -13.46 -0.44
N VAL A 179 8.51 -14.68 -0.90
CA VAL A 179 9.60 -15.01 -1.83
C VAL A 179 9.13 -14.85 -3.28
N ALA A 180 9.88 -14.09 -4.07
CA ALA A 180 9.61 -13.86 -5.50
C ALA A 180 10.65 -14.50 -6.45
N GLY A 181 11.83 -14.87 -5.91
CA GLY A 181 12.87 -15.63 -6.62
C GLY A 181 13.99 -14.80 -7.27
N GLY A 182 13.85 -13.48 -7.35
CA GLY A 182 14.88 -12.54 -7.80
C GLY A 182 15.44 -11.68 -6.65
N THR A 183 16.28 -10.70 -7.01
CA THR A 183 16.94 -9.77 -6.07
C THR A 183 16.18 -8.47 -5.87
N LEU A 184 15.27 -8.14 -6.79
CA LEU A 184 14.40 -6.98 -6.77
C LEU A 184 13.16 -7.31 -7.58
N ASP A 185 12.07 -7.67 -6.91
CA ASP A 185 10.84 -8.12 -7.56
C ASP A 185 9.62 -7.38 -7.03
N GLY A 186 8.54 -7.45 -7.80
CA GLY A 186 7.25 -6.94 -7.38
C GLY A 186 7.15 -5.43 -7.47
N SER A 187 6.22 -4.89 -6.70
CA SER A 187 6.01 -3.46 -6.55
C SER A 187 5.56 -3.15 -5.15
N LEU A 188 5.70 -1.88 -4.78
CA LEU A 188 5.38 -1.36 -3.46
C LEU A 188 4.54 -0.10 -3.61
N GLN A 189 3.60 0.10 -2.70
CA GLN A 189 2.91 1.38 -2.52
C GLN A 189 3.09 1.85 -1.09
N VAL A 190 3.34 3.14 -0.90
CA VAL A 190 3.53 3.75 0.42
C VAL A 190 2.77 5.05 0.51
N THR A 191 2.15 5.28 1.66
CA THR A 191 1.46 6.54 1.94
C THR A 191 1.73 6.97 3.37
N ALA A 192 1.99 8.27 3.57
CA ALA A 192 2.10 8.83 4.90
C ALA A 192 0.73 8.91 5.57
N VAL A 193 0.71 8.75 6.89
CA VAL A 193 -0.47 8.92 7.73
C VAL A 193 -0.15 9.96 8.79
N ASN A 194 -0.69 11.17 8.63
CA ASN A 194 -0.40 12.27 9.55
C ASN A 194 -1.56 13.27 9.58
N PRO A 195 -2.29 13.40 10.70
CA PRO A 195 -3.35 14.41 10.83
C PRO A 195 -2.84 15.82 11.18
N GLN A 196 -1.59 15.96 11.62
CA GLN A 196 -1.06 17.22 12.16
C GLN A 196 -0.39 18.12 11.10
N GLN A 197 0.30 17.54 10.12
CA GLN A 197 1.04 18.29 9.11
C GLN A 197 1.22 17.51 7.80
N GLY A 198 1.62 18.23 6.74
CA GLY A 198 2.00 17.64 5.46
C GLY A 198 3.21 16.72 5.60
N ALA A 199 3.02 15.44 5.28
CA ALA A 199 4.01 14.38 5.32
C ALA A 199 3.94 13.53 4.04
N ARG A 200 5.08 13.01 3.60
CA ARG A 200 5.17 12.11 2.45
C ARG A 200 6.11 10.99 2.79
N CYS A 201 5.68 9.75 2.58
CA CYS A 201 6.52 8.58 2.72
C CYS A 201 6.70 7.91 1.36
N LYS A 202 7.90 7.39 1.12
CA LYS A 202 8.30 6.82 -0.16
C LYS A 202 9.26 5.66 0.02
N ILE A 203 9.40 4.85 -1.02
CA ILE A 203 10.37 3.75 -1.04
C ILE A 203 11.75 4.31 -1.36
N ARG A 204 12.72 4.06 -0.48
CA ARG A 204 14.13 4.36 -0.78
C ARG A 204 14.71 3.32 -1.73
N ASN A 205 14.57 2.06 -1.33
CA ASN A 205 14.92 0.85 -2.05
C ASN A 205 14.26 -0.35 -1.35
N TRP A 206 14.30 -1.52 -1.98
CA TRP A 206 14.04 -2.79 -1.32
C TRP A 206 14.93 -3.87 -1.91
N VAL A 207 15.05 -4.99 -1.21
CA VAL A 207 15.75 -6.18 -1.69
C VAL A 207 14.84 -7.39 -1.49
N SER A 208 14.77 -8.21 -2.52
CA SER A 208 14.12 -9.51 -2.50
C SER A 208 15.16 -10.60 -2.22
N SER A 209 14.85 -11.53 -1.33
CA SER A 209 15.74 -12.65 -0.99
C SER A 209 14.94 -13.93 -0.73
N GLY A 210 15.64 -15.05 -0.51
CA GLY A 210 15.00 -16.30 -0.05
C GLY A 210 14.31 -16.18 1.31
N GLY A 211 14.63 -15.13 2.10
CA GLY A 211 13.97 -14.84 3.38
C GLY A 211 12.70 -13.99 3.26
N GLY A 212 12.43 -13.37 2.10
CA GLY A 212 11.33 -12.43 1.90
C GLY A 212 11.80 -11.08 1.38
N GLN A 213 11.09 -10.01 1.77
CA GLN A 213 11.35 -8.65 1.30
C GLN A 213 11.87 -7.77 2.43
N ASP A 214 12.97 -7.06 2.19
CA ASP A 214 13.51 -6.01 3.06
C ASP A 214 13.32 -4.65 2.39
N VAL A 215 12.42 -3.84 2.93
CA VAL A 215 11.97 -2.57 2.34
C VAL A 215 12.44 -1.40 3.19
N ASN A 216 13.16 -0.45 2.59
CA ASN A 216 13.56 0.77 3.27
C ASN A 216 12.63 1.92 2.88
N VAL A 217 11.99 2.52 3.87
CA VAL A 217 11.03 3.63 3.70
C VAL A 217 11.64 4.92 4.24
N LEU A 218 11.44 6.02 3.51
CA LEU A 218 11.77 7.38 3.96
C LEU A 218 10.51 8.22 4.05
N CYS A 219 10.39 8.97 5.13
CA CYS A 219 9.30 9.91 5.36
C CYS A 219 9.84 11.33 5.53
N PHE A 220 9.20 12.29 4.87
CA PHE A 220 9.58 13.70 4.83
C PHE A 220 8.40 14.59 5.22
N ASN A 221 8.68 15.76 5.79
CA ASN A 221 7.69 16.82 5.97
C ASN A 221 7.52 17.67 4.69
N GLY A 222 6.64 18.68 4.75
CA GLY A 222 6.43 19.63 3.65
C GLY A 222 7.67 20.47 3.27
N ALA A 223 8.59 20.67 4.21
CA ALA A 223 9.87 21.35 3.98
C ALA A 223 10.97 20.42 3.42
N GLY A 224 10.69 19.13 3.27
CA GLY A 224 11.63 18.14 2.73
C GLY A 224 12.63 17.59 3.74
N ALA A 225 12.51 17.93 5.02
CA ALA A 225 13.28 17.32 6.09
C ALA A 225 12.68 15.96 6.46
N LEU A 226 13.52 15.00 6.88
CA LEU A 226 13.04 13.72 7.37
C LEU A 226 12.13 13.90 8.60
N LEU A 227 11.06 13.11 8.66
CA LEU A 227 10.03 13.22 9.69
C LEU A 227 9.59 11.84 10.15
N ASN A 228 9.60 11.60 11.47
CA ASN A 228 8.92 10.44 12.05
C ASN A 228 7.40 10.64 11.94
N THR A 229 6.73 9.75 11.22
CA THR A 229 5.28 9.77 11.03
C THR A 229 4.75 8.35 10.87
N ARG A 230 3.46 8.13 11.15
CA ARG A 230 2.80 6.88 10.78
C ARG A 230 2.78 6.75 9.25
N PHE A 231 2.85 5.53 8.74
CA PHE A 231 2.80 5.26 7.30
C PHE A 231 2.23 3.86 7.03
N THR A 232 1.70 3.68 5.83
CA THR A 232 1.29 2.39 5.29
C THR A 232 2.25 1.96 4.18
N VAL A 233 2.52 0.66 4.08
CA VAL A 233 3.27 0.07 2.97
C VAL A 233 2.62 -1.25 2.56
N THR A 234 2.45 -1.45 1.25
CA THR A 234 1.95 -2.69 0.67
C THR A 234 2.94 -3.21 -0.35
N TYR A 235 3.30 -4.49 -0.25
CA TYR A 235 4.08 -5.25 -1.22
C TYR A 235 3.17 -6.17 -2.03
N GLN A 236 3.43 -6.24 -3.33
CA GLN A 236 2.75 -7.16 -4.25
C GLN A 236 3.74 -7.79 -5.23
N TYR A 237 3.59 -9.09 -5.47
CA TYR A 237 4.25 -9.79 -6.57
C TYR A 237 3.29 -10.80 -7.20
N LYS A 238 3.05 -10.68 -8.51
CA LYS A 238 2.07 -11.52 -9.24
C LYS A 238 0.69 -11.57 -8.59
N VAL A 239 0.28 -10.44 -8.02
CA VAL A 239 -1.00 -10.22 -7.35
C VAL A 239 -1.34 -8.73 -7.42
N SER A 240 -2.62 -8.40 -7.25
CA SER A 240 -3.10 -7.03 -7.19
C SER A 240 -2.82 -6.37 -5.85
N LEU A 241 -3.01 -5.05 -5.81
CA LEU A 241 -2.78 -4.23 -4.62
C LEU A 241 -3.75 -4.51 -3.47
N TYR A 242 -4.79 -5.33 -3.67
CA TYR A 242 -5.71 -5.72 -2.60
C TYR A 242 -5.65 -7.20 -2.20
N GLY A 243 -4.72 -7.99 -2.74
CA GLY A 243 -4.33 -9.30 -2.18
C GLY A 243 -5.44 -10.33 -1.93
N ALA A 244 -6.62 -10.19 -2.53
CA ALA A 244 -7.84 -10.89 -2.10
C ALA A 244 -7.80 -12.41 -2.30
N ALA A 245 -8.59 -13.12 -1.48
CA ALA A 245 -8.86 -14.55 -1.65
C ALA A 245 -9.44 -14.92 -3.04
N ILE A 246 -10.09 -13.96 -3.71
CA ILE A 246 -10.41 -14.02 -5.14
C ILE A 246 -9.66 -12.86 -5.82
N PRO A 247 -8.53 -13.13 -6.49
CA PRO A 247 -7.74 -12.08 -7.12
C PRO A 247 -8.53 -11.46 -8.28
N PRO A 248 -8.39 -10.14 -8.52
CA PRO A 248 -8.82 -9.60 -9.80
C PRO A 248 -8.00 -10.25 -10.90
N LYS A 249 -8.64 -10.47 -12.02
CA LYS A 249 -8.02 -10.94 -13.24
C LYS A 249 -7.15 -9.86 -13.88
N TYR A 250 -7.47 -8.57 -13.70
CA TYR A 250 -6.81 -7.47 -14.41
C TYR A 250 -6.07 -6.52 -13.46
N TYR A 251 -4.75 -6.62 -13.46
CA TYR A 251 -3.87 -5.74 -12.70
C TYR A 251 -2.50 -5.65 -13.36
N GLY A 252 -1.75 -4.63 -12.99
CA GLY A 252 -0.38 -4.45 -13.43
C GLY A 252 0.39 -3.53 -12.52
N TYR A 253 1.71 -3.64 -12.57
CA TYR A 253 2.61 -2.74 -11.88
C TYR A 253 3.91 -2.54 -12.64
N PHE A 254 4.56 -1.42 -12.34
CA PHE A 254 5.81 -1.02 -12.96
C PHE A 254 6.68 -0.24 -11.97
N LEU A 255 7.98 -0.54 -11.92
CA LEU A 255 8.99 0.30 -11.30
C LEU A 255 9.72 1.11 -12.38
N ASN A 256 9.63 2.43 -12.26
CA ASN A 256 10.56 3.33 -12.92
C ASN A 256 11.73 3.62 -11.97
N GLN A 257 12.94 3.25 -12.35
CA GLN A 257 14.17 3.59 -11.63
C GLN A 257 15.15 4.25 -12.60
N PRO A 258 14.73 5.37 -13.24
CA PRO A 258 15.07 5.77 -14.59
C PRO A 258 16.51 5.37 -14.97
N PRO A 259 16.68 4.35 -15.85
CA PRO A 259 15.67 3.68 -16.69
C PRO A 259 14.73 2.68 -15.97
N ALA A 260 13.91 1.93 -16.71
CA ALA A 260 12.99 0.93 -16.12
C ALA A 260 13.71 -0.05 -15.17
N GLY A 261 13.02 -0.49 -14.12
CA GLY A 261 13.52 -1.55 -13.23
C GLY A 261 13.67 -2.91 -13.92
N PRO A 262 14.23 -3.93 -13.23
CA PRO A 262 14.36 -5.27 -13.78
C PRO A 262 12.99 -5.87 -14.15
N PRO A 263 12.92 -6.84 -15.08
CA PRO A 263 11.66 -7.35 -15.63
C PRO A 263 10.64 -7.81 -14.59
N SER A 264 11.07 -8.34 -13.45
CA SER A 264 10.21 -8.79 -12.35
C SER A 264 9.46 -7.66 -11.61
N THR A 265 9.87 -6.41 -11.83
CA THR A 265 9.19 -5.19 -11.35
C THR A 265 8.25 -4.59 -12.39
N ASN A 266 8.10 -5.23 -13.56
CA ASN A 266 7.15 -4.88 -14.61
C ASN A 266 6.26 -6.08 -14.90
N LEU A 267 5.05 -6.11 -14.36
CA LEU A 267 4.10 -7.19 -14.56
C LEU A 267 2.78 -6.68 -15.13
N ASN A 268 2.27 -7.40 -16.11
CA ASN A 268 0.90 -7.32 -16.59
C ASN A 268 0.20 -8.67 -16.36
N SER A 269 -0.98 -8.69 -15.75
CA SER A 269 -1.66 -9.95 -15.44
C SER A 269 -2.14 -10.73 -16.67
N VAL A 270 -2.28 -10.07 -17.82
CA VAL A 270 -2.71 -10.68 -19.09
C VAL A 270 -1.53 -11.03 -19.99
N MET A 271 -0.52 -10.15 -20.05
CA MET A 271 0.60 -10.27 -20.97
C MET A 271 1.92 -10.74 -20.34
N GLY A 272 1.98 -10.85 -19.01
CA GLY A 272 3.16 -11.32 -18.28
C GLY A 272 4.18 -10.23 -17.97
N LEU A 273 5.42 -10.65 -17.70
CA LEU A 273 6.51 -9.76 -17.31
C LEU A 273 7.04 -8.93 -18.49
N GLY A 274 7.41 -7.68 -18.24
CA GLY A 274 7.98 -6.77 -19.23
C GLY A 274 6.96 -6.14 -20.19
N ALA A 275 5.67 -6.43 -20.05
CA ALA A 275 4.66 -6.03 -21.03
C ALA A 275 4.19 -4.57 -20.90
N ASN A 276 4.31 -3.95 -19.73
CA ASN A 276 3.95 -2.53 -19.58
C ASN A 276 5.08 -1.66 -20.14
N THR A 277 4.73 -0.51 -20.72
CA THR A 277 5.68 0.40 -21.35
C THR A 277 5.70 1.75 -20.66
N ILE A 278 6.85 2.43 -20.76
CA ILE A 278 7.04 3.79 -20.29
C ILE A 278 7.66 4.63 -21.41
N LEU A 279 7.15 5.86 -21.58
CA LEU A 279 7.70 6.86 -22.48
C LEU A 279 7.93 8.16 -21.72
N ALA A 280 9.06 8.83 -21.95
CA ALA A 280 9.29 10.17 -21.42
C ALA A 280 8.38 11.18 -22.13
N ALA A 281 7.64 11.99 -21.37
CA ALA A 281 6.72 13.01 -21.89
C ALA A 281 7.22 14.46 -21.66
N GLY A 282 8.38 14.60 -21.02
CA GLY A 282 8.98 15.88 -20.62
C GLY A 282 9.74 15.72 -19.30
N THR A 283 10.39 16.78 -18.81
CA THR A 283 11.07 16.74 -17.51
C THR A 283 10.08 16.42 -16.39
N GLY A 284 10.31 15.32 -15.68
CA GLY A 284 9.45 14.85 -14.61
C GLY A 284 8.11 14.30 -15.06
N LEU A 285 7.89 14.07 -16.36
CA LEU A 285 6.65 13.50 -16.89
C LEU A 285 6.93 12.16 -17.56
N SER A 286 6.12 11.16 -17.23
CA SER A 286 6.23 9.80 -17.78
C SER A 286 4.87 9.25 -18.15
N LEU A 287 4.71 8.85 -19.41
CA LEU A 287 3.55 8.12 -19.90
C LEU A 287 3.73 6.64 -19.63
N VAL A 288 2.80 6.05 -18.89
CA VAL A 288 2.82 4.61 -18.58
C VAL A 288 1.60 3.95 -19.22
N THR A 289 1.84 2.90 -20.00
CA THR A 289 0.78 2.10 -20.63
C THR A 289 0.75 0.70 -20.04
N PHE A 290 -0.43 0.30 -19.59
CA PHE A 290 -0.72 -1.08 -19.21
C PHE A 290 -1.66 -1.71 -20.23
N PRO A 291 -1.13 -2.54 -21.14
CA PRO A 291 -1.96 -3.13 -22.18
C PRO A 291 -3.01 -4.09 -21.61
N ARG A 292 -4.21 -4.11 -22.19
CA ARG A 292 -5.25 -5.13 -21.96
C ARG A 292 -5.77 -5.30 -20.52
N ILE A 293 -5.62 -4.32 -19.64
CA ILE A 293 -6.12 -4.36 -18.25
C ILE A 293 -7.11 -3.24 -17.89
N ALA A 294 -7.60 -2.47 -18.86
CA ALA A 294 -8.43 -1.29 -18.66
C ALA A 294 -9.91 -1.58 -18.36
N TYR A 295 -10.16 -2.42 -17.36
CA TYR A 295 -11.53 -2.80 -16.97
C TYR A 295 -12.00 -1.99 -15.78
N THR A 296 -13.18 -1.38 -15.90
CA THR A 296 -13.78 -0.58 -14.82
C THR A 296 -14.64 -1.45 -13.90
N GLN A 297 -14.77 -1.11 -12.62
CA GLN A 297 -14.07 -0.02 -11.93
C GLN A 297 -12.59 -0.34 -11.69
N ASN A 298 -11.73 0.67 -11.82
CA ASN A 298 -10.29 0.51 -11.60
C ASN A 298 -9.69 1.63 -10.75
N THR A 299 -8.45 1.44 -10.30
CA THR A 299 -7.70 2.40 -9.49
C THR A 299 -6.23 2.36 -9.90
N VAL A 300 -5.57 3.52 -9.82
CA VAL A 300 -4.14 3.67 -10.05
C VAL A 300 -3.51 4.34 -8.83
N GLN A 301 -2.42 3.76 -8.34
CA GLN A 301 -1.62 4.32 -7.25
C GLN A 301 -0.19 4.54 -7.72
N VAL A 302 0.40 5.67 -7.33
CA VAL A 302 1.78 6.06 -7.62
C VAL A 302 2.47 6.40 -6.32
N THR A 303 3.64 5.83 -6.10
CA THR A 303 4.53 6.14 -4.98
C THR A 303 5.89 6.54 -5.53
N ALA A 304 6.48 7.63 -5.03
CA ALA A 304 7.84 8.02 -5.44
C ALA A 304 8.88 6.97 -4.99
N TYR A 305 10.00 6.89 -5.70
CA TYR A 305 11.12 6.00 -5.39
C TYR A 305 12.44 6.79 -5.32
N GLY A 306 13.35 6.36 -4.44
CA GLY A 306 14.71 6.90 -4.30
C GLY A 306 14.99 7.60 -2.98
N SER A 307 16.23 8.07 -2.81
CA SER A 307 16.75 8.53 -1.50
C SER A 307 16.53 10.00 -1.16
N ASN A 308 15.99 10.79 -2.09
CA ASN A 308 15.73 12.23 -1.89
C ASN A 308 14.26 12.51 -1.52
N SER A 309 13.96 13.75 -1.17
CA SER A 309 12.61 14.23 -0.84
C SER A 309 11.72 14.52 -2.05
N ASN A 310 12.10 14.07 -3.26
CA ASN A 310 11.26 14.22 -4.45
C ASN A 310 9.99 13.37 -4.30
N PHE A 311 8.90 13.85 -4.88
CA PHE A 311 7.61 13.18 -4.84
C PHE A 311 7.01 13.09 -6.24
N CYS A 312 6.05 12.19 -6.38
CA CYS A 312 5.34 11.96 -7.63
C CYS A 312 3.85 11.82 -7.37
N GLY A 313 3.05 12.13 -8.38
CA GLY A 313 1.62 11.89 -8.44
C GLY A 313 1.21 11.59 -9.88
N MET A 314 -0.01 12.00 -10.25
CA MET A 314 -0.46 11.98 -11.63
C MET A 314 -0.85 13.39 -12.07
N ASN A 315 -0.56 13.75 -13.31
CA ASN A 315 -0.95 15.03 -13.91
C ASN A 315 -2.46 15.07 -14.20
N THR A 316 -2.99 13.97 -14.70
CA THR A 316 -4.38 13.79 -15.11
C THR A 316 -4.90 12.43 -14.68
N PHE A 317 -6.22 12.25 -14.72
CA PHE A 317 -6.81 10.91 -14.62
C PHE A 317 -6.25 9.99 -15.70
N TRP A 318 -6.18 8.70 -15.38
CA TRP A 318 -5.92 7.66 -16.38
C TRP A 318 -7.16 7.48 -17.26
N PHE A 319 -6.94 6.94 -18.45
CA PHE A 319 -8.02 6.65 -19.39
C PHE A 319 -7.82 5.30 -20.05
N ASN A 320 -8.93 4.77 -20.57
CA ASN A 320 -8.92 3.56 -21.37
C ASN A 320 -8.79 3.99 -22.84
N MET A 321 -7.87 3.37 -23.60
CA MET A 321 -7.80 3.63 -25.04
C MET A 321 -9.12 3.21 -25.73
N SER A 322 -9.54 3.97 -26.73
CA SER A 322 -10.73 3.63 -27.53
C SER A 322 -10.49 2.46 -28.49
N SER A 323 -9.23 2.20 -28.86
CA SER A 323 -8.79 1.15 -29.78
C SER A 323 -8.56 -0.22 -29.12
N GLY A 324 -8.62 -0.31 -27.79
CA GLY A 324 -8.40 -1.56 -27.07
C GLY A 324 -8.43 -1.38 -25.54
N PRO A 325 -8.43 -2.47 -24.75
CA PRO A 325 -8.52 -2.40 -23.29
C PRO A 325 -7.20 -1.97 -22.62
N ASP A 326 -6.50 -0.99 -23.18
CA ASP A 326 -5.23 -0.47 -22.65
C ASP A 326 -5.49 0.66 -21.67
N LEU A 327 -4.91 0.57 -20.48
CA LEU A 327 -5.02 1.59 -19.44
C LEU A 327 -3.80 2.49 -19.56
N VAL A 328 -4.03 3.76 -19.81
CA VAL A 328 -2.99 4.75 -20.04
C VAL A 328 -2.99 5.76 -18.91
N VAL A 329 -1.86 5.86 -18.23
CA VAL A 329 -1.55 6.97 -17.31
C VAL A 329 -0.73 7.95 -18.11
N ARG A 330 -1.39 9.01 -18.62
CA ARG A 330 -0.78 9.93 -19.59
C ARG A 330 0.52 10.53 -19.06
N ASP A 331 0.48 11.04 -17.83
CA ASP A 331 1.67 11.57 -17.17
C ASP A 331 1.62 11.23 -15.67
N VAL A 332 2.50 10.31 -15.25
CA VAL A 332 3.05 10.37 -13.90
C VAL A 332 3.91 11.61 -13.83
N ASN A 333 3.62 12.51 -12.89
CA ASN A 333 4.38 13.74 -12.70
C ASN A 333 5.23 13.66 -11.44
N CYS A 334 6.46 14.14 -11.51
CA CYS A 334 7.40 14.11 -10.41
C CYS A 334 8.07 15.47 -10.22
N PHE A 335 8.24 15.84 -8.96
CA PHE A 335 8.73 17.14 -8.54
C PHE A 335 9.79 16.99 -7.46
N THR A 336 10.75 17.93 -7.47
CA THR A 336 11.60 18.21 -6.31
C THR A 336 10.75 18.69 -5.14
N ASN A 337 11.31 18.70 -3.94
CA ASN A 337 10.61 19.25 -2.78
C ASN A 337 10.17 20.71 -2.95
N ALA A 338 10.94 21.50 -3.71
CA ALA A 338 10.63 22.89 -4.02
C ALA A 338 9.57 23.05 -5.12
N GLY A 339 9.07 21.96 -5.71
CA GLY A 339 8.03 21.98 -6.74
C GLY A 339 8.55 22.07 -8.18
N ALA A 340 9.87 22.08 -8.41
CA ALA A 340 10.42 22.02 -9.77
C ALA A 340 10.25 20.61 -10.37
N PRO A 341 9.81 20.45 -11.63
CA PRO A 341 9.73 19.14 -12.29
C PRO A 341 11.08 18.43 -12.33
N VAL A 342 11.11 17.12 -12.08
CA VAL A 342 12.36 16.33 -12.03
C VAL A 342 12.16 14.89 -12.44
N ASN A 343 13.12 14.35 -13.20
CA ASN A 343 13.19 12.92 -13.47
C ASN A 343 13.64 12.19 -12.21
N THR A 344 12.75 11.39 -11.62
CA THR A 344 13.05 10.54 -10.46
C THR A 344 12.26 9.23 -10.58
N GLY A 345 12.65 8.23 -9.81
CA GLY A 345 11.96 6.95 -9.79
C GLY A 345 10.57 7.03 -9.15
N PHE A 346 9.72 6.08 -9.51
CA PHE A 346 8.42 5.84 -8.90
C PHE A 346 8.00 4.37 -9.12
N THR A 347 7.14 3.88 -8.24
CA THR A 347 6.34 2.68 -8.47
C THR A 347 4.93 3.08 -8.84
N ILE A 348 4.32 2.34 -9.77
CA ILE A 348 2.92 2.54 -10.16
C ILE A 348 2.21 1.19 -10.18
N SER A 349 0.95 1.17 -9.74
CA SER A 349 0.10 0.00 -9.80
C SER A 349 -1.28 0.37 -10.32
N ALA A 350 -1.79 -0.40 -11.28
CA ALA A 350 -3.14 -0.32 -11.80
C ALA A 350 -3.90 -1.60 -11.45
N ASN A 351 -5.12 -1.46 -10.93
CA ASN A 351 -5.93 -2.59 -10.47
C ASN A 351 -7.38 -2.40 -10.91
N SER A 352 -7.97 -3.44 -11.49
CA SER A 352 -9.41 -3.52 -11.73
C SER A 352 -10.11 -4.25 -10.57
N ILE A 353 -11.43 -4.06 -10.47
CA ILE A 353 -12.30 -4.91 -9.66
C ILE A 353 -12.45 -6.33 -10.24
N LEU A 354 -12.28 -6.48 -11.56
CA LEU A 354 -12.47 -7.73 -12.30
C LEU A 354 -11.22 -8.61 -12.32
#